data_AF-A8HFH1-F1
#
_entry.id   AF-A8HFH1-F1
#
_cell.length_a   1.000
_cell.length_b   1.000
_cell.length_c   1.000
_cell.angle_alpha   90.00
_cell.angle_beta   90.00
_cell.angle_gamma   90.00
#
_symmetry.space_group_name_H-M   'P 1'
#
loop_
_entity.id
_entity.type
_entity.pdbx_description
1 polymer ?
#
loop_
_entity_poly.entity_id
_entity_poly.type
_entity_poly.pdbx_seq_one_letter_code
_entity_poly.pdbx_strand_id
1 'polypeptide(L)'
;VFGIFCGLNHWFANFIGVCLHKKWSKAHFMMMFFGVNVTFFPQHFLGLSGMPRRYMDYADVYAHWHWVSSYGSVVSFGSLMYFKFLVWESVVSQRGVVFSGSLCGEMDWAGTRDLFPGSKHVYAQLPFVWTNPKNTCITYIYKKSHNI
;
A
#
# COMPACT_ATOMS: atom_id res chain seq x y z
N VAL A 1 8.30 -2.09 -4.64
CA VAL A 1 7.58 -2.79 -3.55
C VAL A 1 6.65 -1.88 -2.76
N PHE A 2 7.11 -0.73 -2.22
CA PHE A 2 6.26 0.17 -1.44
C PHE A 2 5.03 0.70 -2.20
N GLY A 3 5.15 0.98 -3.50
CA GLY A 3 4.01 1.37 -4.33
C GLY A 3 2.90 0.30 -4.37
N ILE A 4 3.27 -0.99 -4.41
CA ILE A 4 2.31 -2.11 -4.38
C ILE A 4 1.59 -2.13 -3.03
N PHE A 5 2.32 -2.00 -1.91
CA PHE A 5 1.70 -1.95 -0.58
C PHE A 5 0.85 -0.70 -0.35
N CYS A 6 1.23 0.44 -0.92
CA CYS A 6 0.44 1.66 -0.88
C CYS A 6 -0.88 1.47 -1.63
N GLY A 7 -0.81 0.98 -2.88
CA GLY A 7 -1.99 0.69 -3.69
C GLY A 7 -2.90 -0.34 -3.02
N LEU A 8 -2.33 -1.43 -2.50
CA LEU A 8 -3.11 -2.41 -1.73
C LEU A 8 -3.81 -1.74 -0.56
N ASN A 9 -3.10 -1.01 0.30
CA ASN A 9 -3.72 -0.38 1.48
C ASN A 9 -4.78 0.68 1.11
N HIS A 10 -4.64 1.37 -0.01
CA HIS A 10 -5.62 2.34 -0.51
C HIS A 10 -6.86 1.64 -1.08
N TRP A 11 -6.70 0.77 -2.09
CA TRP A 11 -7.84 0.14 -2.77
C TRP A 11 -8.37 -1.14 -2.10
N PHE A 12 -7.80 -1.59 -0.98
CA PHE A 12 -8.21 -2.83 -0.29
C PHE A 12 -9.71 -2.88 0.00
N ALA A 13 -10.24 -1.77 0.54
CA ALA A 13 -11.64 -1.63 0.88
C ALA A 13 -12.56 -1.64 -0.35
N ASN A 14 -12.10 -1.09 -1.48
CA ASN A 14 -12.88 -1.07 -2.73
C ASN A 14 -13.07 -2.48 -3.30
N PHE A 15 -12.05 -3.33 -3.21
CA PHE A 15 -12.10 -4.69 -3.76
C PHE A 15 -12.81 -5.70 -2.86
N ILE A 16 -12.55 -5.68 -1.55
CA ILE A 16 -13.02 -6.73 -0.62
C ILE A 16 -14.18 -6.24 0.26
N GLY A 17 -14.32 -4.93 0.45
CA GLY A 17 -15.33 -4.35 1.34
C GLY A 17 -14.96 -4.28 2.82
N VAL A 18 -13.73 -4.68 3.16
CA VAL A 18 -13.22 -4.64 4.53
C VAL A 18 -11.99 -3.74 4.64
N CYS A 19 -11.77 -3.16 5.82
CA CYS A 19 -10.64 -2.28 6.11
C CYS A 19 -9.50 -3.00 6.82
N LEU A 20 -8.27 -2.64 6.46
CA LEU A 20 -7.08 -2.99 7.22
C LEU A 20 -6.97 -2.17 8.52
N HIS A 21 -6.42 -2.77 9.57
CA HIS A 21 -6.24 -2.08 10.84
C HIS A 21 -5.13 -1.00 10.75
N LYS A 22 -5.52 0.28 10.83
CA LYS A 22 -4.61 1.44 10.59
C LYS A 22 -3.31 1.41 11.41
N LYS A 23 -3.37 1.05 12.70
CA LYS A 23 -2.16 1.01 13.55
C LYS A 23 -1.22 -0.12 13.13
N TRP A 24 -1.78 -1.28 12.77
CA TRP A 24 -0.99 -2.45 12.39
C TRP A 24 -0.39 -2.29 11.00
N SER A 25 -1.11 -1.67 10.05
CA SER A 25 -0.57 -1.33 8.74
C SER A 25 0.62 -0.35 8.84
N LYS A 26 0.55 0.63 9.75
CA LYS A 26 1.70 1.53 10.03
C LYS A 26 2.88 0.77 10.64
N ALA A 27 2.62 -0.17 11.56
CA ALA A 27 3.68 -1.02 12.12
C ALA A 27 4.34 -1.90 11.05
N HIS A 28 3.55 -2.51 10.16
CA HIS A 28 4.07 -3.25 8.99
C HIS A 28 4.97 -2.37 8.13
N PHE A 29 4.51 -1.15 7.81
CA PHE A 29 5.29 -0.22 7.01
C PHE A 29 6.64 0.12 7.66
N MET A 30 6.66 0.41 8.96
CA MET A 30 7.90 0.71 9.68
C MET A 30 8.84 -0.49 9.71
N MET A 31 8.33 -1.70 9.98
CA MET A 31 9.15 -2.92 10.00
C MET A 31 9.79 -3.18 8.63
N MET A 32 9.01 -3.07 7.53
CA MET A 32 9.54 -3.22 6.18
C MET A 32 10.55 -2.12 5.82
N PHE A 33 10.28 -0.87 6.20
CA PHE A 33 11.15 0.26 5.94
C PHE A 33 12.51 0.09 6.62
N PHE A 34 12.52 -0.28 7.91
CA PHE A 34 13.78 -0.56 8.61
C PHE A 34 14.49 -1.79 8.03
N GLY A 35 13.78 -2.90 7.79
CA GLY A 35 14.37 -4.11 7.23
C GLY A 35 15.08 -3.85 5.89
N VAL A 36 14.40 -3.22 4.95
CA VAL A 36 14.94 -2.89 3.62
C VAL A 36 16.16 -1.97 3.75
N ASN A 37 16.09 -0.92 4.58
CA ASN A 37 17.24 -0.04 4.76
C ASN A 37 18.46 -0.78 5.36
N VAL A 38 18.25 -1.63 6.37
CA VAL A 38 19.35 -2.43 6.95
C VAL A 38 19.91 -3.43 5.94
N THR A 39 19.12 -3.95 4.99
CA THR A 39 19.66 -4.82 3.93
C THR A 39 20.55 -4.07 2.94
N PHE A 40 20.08 -2.93 2.42
CA PHE A 40 20.70 -2.28 1.27
C PHE A 40 21.74 -1.23 1.66
N PHE A 41 21.67 -0.68 2.87
CA PHE A 41 22.66 0.32 3.32
C PHE A 41 24.08 -0.25 3.40
N PRO A 42 24.32 -1.44 3.98
CA PRO A 42 25.63 -2.10 3.92
C PRO A 42 26.13 -2.37 2.49
N GLN A 43 25.21 -2.63 1.54
CA GLN A 43 25.58 -2.92 0.16
C GLN A 43 26.18 -1.71 -0.55
N HIS A 44 25.83 -0.48 -0.14
CA HIS A 44 26.47 0.72 -0.66
C HIS A 44 27.95 0.78 -0.26
N PHE A 45 28.27 0.49 1.01
CA PHE A 45 29.66 0.44 1.49
C PHE A 45 30.44 -0.72 0.88
N LEU A 46 29.82 -1.89 0.73
CA LEU A 46 30.43 -3.03 0.02
C LEU A 46 30.77 -2.68 -1.43
N GLY A 47 29.87 -1.97 -2.13
CA GLY A 47 30.13 -1.48 -3.49
C GLY A 47 31.28 -0.48 -3.56
N LEU A 48 31.33 0.48 -2.62
CA LEU A 48 32.44 1.45 -2.53
C LEU A 48 33.78 0.79 -2.21
N SER A 49 33.77 -0.31 -1.47
CA SER A 49 34.97 -1.11 -1.16
C SER A 49 35.45 -2.00 -2.32
N GLY A 50 34.81 -1.89 -3.50
CA GLY A 50 35.24 -2.56 -4.73
C GLY A 50 34.71 -3.98 -4.89
N MET A 51 33.73 -4.42 -4.09
CA MET A 51 33.16 -5.76 -4.24
C MET A 51 32.27 -5.84 -5.49
N PRO A 52 32.64 -6.65 -6.51
CA PRO A 52 31.82 -6.83 -7.70
C PRO A 52 30.56 -7.67 -7.40
N ARG A 53 29.49 -7.44 -8.17
CA ARG A 53 28.23 -8.20 -8.04
C ARG A 53 28.43 -9.66 -8.50
N ARG A 54 27.65 -10.59 -7.92
CA ARG A 54 27.48 -12.00 -8.34
C ARG A 54 28.60 -12.97 -7.92
N TYR A 55 29.28 -12.68 -6.82
CA TYR A 55 30.25 -13.60 -6.22
C TYR A 55 29.61 -14.39 -5.09
N MET A 56 29.92 -15.68 -5.05
CA MET A 56 29.40 -16.62 -4.05
C MET A 56 30.21 -16.52 -2.76
N ASP A 57 31.53 -16.38 -2.89
CA ASP A 57 32.48 -16.26 -1.78
C ASP A 57 33.11 -14.85 -1.74
N TYR A 58 33.48 -14.42 -0.54
CA TYR A 58 34.09 -13.11 -0.28
C TYR A 58 35.19 -13.23 0.78
N ALA A 59 36.16 -12.32 0.74
CA ALA A 59 37.20 -12.25 1.76
C ALA A 59 36.63 -11.79 3.11
N ASP A 60 37.23 -12.23 4.22
CA ASP A 60 36.75 -11.97 5.59
C ASP A 60 36.53 -10.48 5.93
N VAL A 61 37.25 -9.57 5.24
CA VAL A 61 37.11 -8.12 5.37
C VAL A 61 35.67 -7.65 5.07
N TYR A 62 34.95 -8.35 4.20
CA TYR A 62 33.57 -8.02 3.82
C TYR A 62 32.52 -8.69 4.69
N ALA A 63 32.91 -9.64 5.53
CA ALA A 63 31.97 -10.46 6.31
C ALA A 63 31.05 -9.60 7.18
N HIS A 64 31.59 -8.59 7.85
CA HIS A 64 30.81 -7.76 8.78
C HIS A 64 29.59 -7.09 8.11
N TRP A 65 29.78 -6.47 6.94
CA TRP A 65 28.70 -5.82 6.20
C TRP A 65 27.70 -6.83 5.63
N HIS A 66 28.15 -8.03 5.25
CA HIS A 66 27.27 -9.11 4.83
C HIS A 66 26.40 -9.66 5.96
N TRP A 67 26.95 -9.79 7.19
CA TRP A 67 26.15 -10.19 8.35
C TRP A 67 25.03 -9.20 8.64
N VAL A 68 25.33 -7.90 8.65
CA VAL A 68 24.30 -6.84 8.85
C VAL A 68 23.24 -6.89 7.76
N SER A 69 23.66 -7.01 6.48
CA SER A 69 22.73 -7.12 5.36
C SER A 69 21.83 -8.36 5.49
N SER A 70 22.40 -9.47 5.95
CA SER A 70 21.67 -10.73 6.16
C SER A 70 20.59 -10.59 7.24
N TYR A 71 20.92 -9.97 8.38
CA TYR A 71 19.93 -9.70 9.43
C TYR A 71 18.79 -8.82 8.93
N GLY A 72 19.08 -7.78 8.15
CA GLY A 72 18.05 -6.96 7.53
C GLY A 72 17.10 -7.77 6.64
N SER A 73 17.61 -8.80 5.96
CA SER A 73 16.82 -9.58 5.00
C SER A 73 15.83 -10.49 5.72
N VAL A 74 16.25 -11.07 6.85
CA VAL A 74 15.39 -11.83 7.76
C VAL A 74 14.29 -10.94 8.34
N VAL A 75 14.61 -9.71 8.76
CA VAL A 75 13.60 -8.75 9.24
C VAL A 75 12.58 -8.41 8.15
N SER A 76 13.05 -8.17 6.92
CA SER A 76 12.19 -7.89 5.77
C SER A 76 11.26 -9.07 5.44
N PHE A 77 11.78 -10.29 5.51
CA PHE A 77 10.98 -11.51 5.36
C PHE A 77 9.92 -11.64 6.47
N GLY A 78 10.28 -11.33 7.72
CA GLY A 78 9.34 -11.27 8.83
C GLY A 78 8.20 -10.26 8.59
N SER A 79 8.52 -9.08 8.03
CA SER A 79 7.51 -8.08 7.66
C SER A 79 6.51 -8.61 6.63
N LEU A 80 6.97 -9.39 5.63
CA LEU A 80 6.08 -10.01 4.65
C LEU A 80 5.15 -11.05 5.28
N MET A 81 5.64 -11.84 6.24
CA MET A 81 4.79 -12.76 7.00
C MET A 81 3.74 -12.00 7.82
N TYR A 82 4.13 -10.90 8.45
CA TYR A 82 3.22 -10.02 9.17
C TYR A 82 2.15 -9.40 8.27
N PHE A 83 2.48 -9.03 7.02
CA PHE A 83 1.48 -8.56 6.05
C PHE A 83 0.43 -9.62 5.72
N LYS A 84 0.85 -10.88 5.51
CA LYS A 84 -0.10 -11.98 5.26
C LYS A 84 -1.08 -12.17 6.42
N PHE A 85 -0.56 -12.09 7.65
CA PHE A 85 -1.40 -12.10 8.85
C PHE A 85 -2.40 -10.93 8.87
N LEU A 86 -1.96 -9.73 8.52
CA LEU A 86 -2.80 -8.54 8.48
C LEU A 86 -3.96 -8.66 7.48
N VAL A 87 -3.71 -9.25 6.32
CA VAL A 87 -4.77 -9.55 5.33
C VAL A 87 -5.75 -10.57 5.88
N TRP A 88 -5.27 -11.69 6.43
CA TRP A 88 -6.13 -12.71 7.03
C TRP A 88 -7.01 -12.13 8.14
N GLU A 89 -6.43 -11.35 9.04
CA GLU A 89 -7.13 -10.75 10.17
C GLU A 89 -8.22 -9.75 9.73
N SER A 90 -7.98 -9.00 8.65
CA SER A 90 -8.97 -8.07 8.11
C SER A 90 -10.22 -8.79 7.58
N VAL A 91 -10.04 -9.98 7.00
CA VAL A 91 -11.15 -10.81 6.48
C VAL A 91 -11.91 -11.46 7.64
N VAL A 92 -11.23 -11.89 8.71
CA VAL A 92 -11.91 -12.48 9.87
C VAL A 92 -12.69 -11.42 10.66
N SER A 93 -12.12 -10.22 10.82
CA SER A 93 -12.73 -9.15 11.62
C SER A 93 -13.86 -8.39 10.91
N GLN A 94 -14.01 -8.52 9.59
CA GLN A 94 -15.07 -7.91 8.79
C GLN A 94 -15.29 -6.41 9.10
N ARG A 95 -14.19 -5.65 9.21
CA ARG A 95 -14.26 -4.22 9.54
C ARG A 95 -14.81 -3.43 8.35
N GLY A 96 -16.06 -3.04 8.41
CA GLY A 96 -16.70 -2.20 7.41
C GLY A 96 -16.08 -0.80 7.29
N VAL A 97 -16.27 -0.19 6.12
CA VAL A 97 -15.89 1.21 5.86
C VAL A 97 -17.02 2.12 6.37
N VAL A 98 -16.74 2.94 7.38
CA VAL A 98 -17.74 3.89 7.93
C VAL A 98 -17.66 5.26 7.26
N PHE A 99 -16.44 5.70 6.92
CA PHE A 99 -16.21 6.97 6.22
C PHE A 99 -15.04 6.81 5.25
N SER A 100 -15.20 7.24 4.00
CA SER A 100 -14.10 7.34 3.04
C SER A 100 -13.33 8.64 3.27
N GLY A 101 -12.00 8.55 3.33
CA GLY A 101 -11.10 9.70 3.41
C GLY A 101 -10.67 10.23 2.04
N SER A 102 -11.46 9.97 1.00
CA SER A 102 -11.09 10.25 -0.39
C SER A 102 -11.05 11.74 -0.68
N LEU A 103 -10.12 12.14 -1.54
CA LEU A 103 -10.00 13.52 -1.99
C LEU A 103 -11.16 13.90 -2.94
N CYS A 104 -11.47 15.20 -2.98
CA CYS A 104 -12.42 15.76 -3.94
C CYS A 104 -11.80 15.72 -5.35
N GLY A 105 -12.02 14.62 -6.08
CA GLY A 105 -11.43 14.35 -7.38
C GLY A 105 -11.12 12.88 -7.66
N GLU A 106 -11.20 12.00 -6.67
CA GLU A 106 -11.01 10.56 -6.88
C GLU A 106 -12.32 9.89 -7.32
N MET A 107 -12.48 9.63 -8.62
CA MET A 107 -13.66 8.94 -9.17
C MET A 107 -13.83 7.53 -8.59
N ASP A 108 -12.75 6.86 -8.24
CA ASP A 108 -12.75 5.51 -7.67
C ASP A 108 -13.50 5.41 -6.34
N TRP A 109 -13.50 6.49 -5.56
CA TRP A 109 -14.20 6.60 -4.28
C TRP A 109 -15.53 7.35 -4.38
N ALA A 110 -15.77 8.07 -5.49
CA ALA A 110 -16.98 8.87 -5.68
C ALA A 110 -18.23 8.01 -5.97
N GLY A 111 -18.06 6.80 -6.53
CA GLY A 111 -19.16 5.91 -6.93
C GLY A 111 -19.60 4.92 -5.88
N THR A 112 -18.72 4.61 -4.95
CA THR A 112 -18.97 3.76 -3.79
C THR A 112 -19.52 4.60 -2.65
N ARG A 113 -20.70 5.19 -2.86
CA ARG A 113 -21.50 5.74 -1.77
C ARG A 113 -22.00 4.58 -0.92
N ASP A 114 -21.27 4.30 0.16
CA ASP A 114 -21.64 3.46 1.31
C ASP A 114 -21.86 1.95 1.05
N LEU A 115 -21.66 1.46 -0.19
CA LEU A 115 -21.67 0.03 -0.51
C LEU A 115 -20.29 -0.43 -0.96
N PHE A 116 -19.59 -1.14 -0.06
CA PHE A 116 -18.39 -1.91 -0.39
C PHE A 116 -18.65 -3.40 -0.13
N PRO A 117 -18.19 -4.34 -1.00
CA PRO A 117 -17.52 -4.10 -2.30
C PRO A 117 -18.48 -3.49 -3.34
N GLY A 118 -17.91 -2.79 -4.33
CA GLY A 118 -18.69 -2.13 -5.38
C GLY A 118 -19.57 -3.09 -6.19
N SER A 119 -20.69 -2.60 -6.70
CA SER A 119 -21.59 -3.37 -7.57
C SER A 119 -20.93 -3.76 -8.90
N LYS A 120 -21.45 -4.82 -9.56
CA LYS A 120 -20.98 -5.27 -10.89
C LYS A 120 -20.92 -4.13 -11.92
N HIS A 121 -21.92 -3.24 -11.87
CA HIS A 121 -21.92 -1.96 -12.60
C HIS A 121 -21.89 -0.84 -11.57
N VAL A 122 -20.75 -0.16 -11.46
CA VAL A 122 -20.50 0.90 -10.45
C VAL A 122 -21.40 2.11 -10.70
N TYR A 123 -21.66 2.43 -11.97
CA TYR A 123 -22.51 3.55 -12.36
C TYR A 123 -23.52 3.13 -13.41
N ALA A 124 -24.79 3.50 -13.22
CA ALA A 124 -25.82 3.35 -14.24
C ALA A 124 -25.71 4.41 -15.36
N GLN A 125 -25.14 5.58 -15.03
CA GLN A 125 -24.87 6.68 -15.96
C GLN A 125 -23.53 7.32 -15.63
N LEU A 126 -22.83 7.83 -16.64
CA LEU A 126 -21.55 8.52 -16.44
C LEU A 126 -21.75 9.82 -15.63
N PRO A 127 -20.87 10.13 -14.66
CA PRO A 127 -20.90 11.41 -13.97
C PRO A 127 -20.54 12.55 -14.92
N PHE A 128 -21.17 13.71 -14.72
CA PHE A 128 -20.71 14.94 -15.34
C PHE A 128 -19.50 15.48 -14.56
N VAL A 129 -18.41 15.77 -15.27
CA VAL A 129 -17.20 16.34 -14.69
C VAL A 129 -17.30 17.85 -14.75
N TRP A 130 -17.35 18.50 -13.58
CA TRP A 130 -17.31 19.95 -13.47
C TRP A 130 -15.98 20.40 -12.86
N THR A 131 -15.29 21.28 -13.58
CA THR A 131 -14.06 21.94 -13.10
C THR A 131 -14.40 23.35 -12.63
N ASN A 132 -14.01 23.68 -11.39
CA ASN A 132 -14.16 25.05 -10.92
C ASN A 132 -13.03 25.90 -11.50
N PRO A 133 -13.30 26.99 -12.24
CA PRO A 133 -12.24 27.85 -12.77
C PRO A 133 -11.42 28.57 -11.68
N LYS A 134 -11.93 28.65 -10.43
CA LYS A 134 -11.23 29.31 -9.31
C LYS A 134 -10.43 28.34 -8.42
N ASN A 135 -10.78 27.05 -8.44
CA ASN A 135 -10.14 26.02 -7.60
C ASN A 135 -9.79 24.83 -8.51
N THR A 136 -8.56 24.30 -8.45
CA THR A 136 -8.13 23.13 -9.24
C THR A 136 -8.84 21.81 -8.90
N CYS A 137 -9.88 21.85 -8.05
CA CYS A 137 -10.66 20.69 -7.65
C CYS A 137 -11.63 20.30 -8.77
N ILE A 138 -11.54 19.03 -9.18
CA ILE A 138 -12.49 18.38 -10.08
C ILE A 138 -13.64 17.86 -9.22
N THR A 139 -14.88 18.17 -9.58
CA THR A 139 -16.06 17.65 -8.90
C THR A 139 -16.90 16.82 -9.87
N TYR A 140 -17.41 15.68 -9.37
CA TYR A 140 -18.30 14.80 -10.13
C TYR A 140 -19.74 15.06 -9.70
N ILE A 141 -20.57 15.51 -10.64
CA ILE A 141 -21.99 15.77 -10.42
C ILE A 141 -22.78 14.61 -11.04
N TYR A 142 -23.58 13.95 -10.20
CA TYR A 142 -24.51 12.91 -10.64
C TYR A 142 -25.90 13.54 -10.80
N LYS A 143 -26.57 13.30 -11.94
CA LYS A 143 -27.97 13.68 -12.09
C LYS A 143 -28.79 12.86 -11.09
N LYS A 144 -29.54 13.53 -10.20
CA LYS A 144 -30.41 12.85 -9.22
C LYS A 144 -31.34 11.92 -10.01
N SER A 145 -31.21 10.60 -9.81
CA SER A 145 -32.15 9.64 -10.39
C SER A 145 -33.52 10.00 -9.82
N HIS A 146 -34.44 10.43 -10.68
CA HIS A 146 -35.85 10.47 -10.29
C HIS A 146 -36.25 9.01 -10.07
N ASN A 147 -36.62 8.70 -8.82
CA ASN A 147 -37.15 7.41 -8.41
C ASN A 147 -38.13 6.87 -9.46
N ILE A 148 -37.93 5.61 -9.85
CA ILE A 148 -39.00 4.72 -10.32
C ILE A 148 -39.10 3.62 -9.27
#